data_AF-C7H1Q4-F1
#
_entry.id   AF-C7H1Q4-F1
#
_cell.length_a   1.000
_cell.length_b   1.000
_cell.length_c   1.000
_cell.angle_alpha   90.00
_cell.angle_beta   90.00
_cell.angle_gamma   90.00
#
_symmetry.space_group_name_H-M   'P 1'
#
loop_
_entity.id
_entity.type
_entity.pdbx_description
1 polymer ?
#
loop_
_entity_poly.entity_id
_entity_poly.type
_entity_poly.pdbx_seq_one_letter_code
_entity_poly.pdbx_strand_id
1 'polypeptide(L)'
;MRALKLPYENELYELRKWIDFTNANLHMQFLHTPQEIQRVYQWINAITRGIQADYPFYATTLPCVANILFQQNEVGAIFLNPAAFGELVVIVRHIKAEPVVVQFWSEIHPRIVNVSRELFVDGHCSAAAEKAIKEVESRLREKFSELKPGAAVPSKIGDVIGALMSENGAFKFCDTTTTSGRDYRRGIQSLFEGIMAAYRNPAAHANLQYEKREAMEQIMLASQLMYVLDKPQL
;
A
#
# COMPACT_ATOMS: atom_id res chain seq x y z
N MET A 1 6.75 2.13 -19.96
CA MET A 1 6.48 2.02 -18.51
C MET A 1 5.61 0.81 -18.31
N ARG A 2 6.03 -0.17 -17.50
CA ARG A 2 5.21 -1.33 -17.10
C ARG A 2 4.83 -1.08 -15.64
N ALA A 3 3.54 -0.89 -15.37
CA ALA A 3 2.99 -0.96 -14.02
C ALA A 3 3.42 -2.28 -13.37
N LEU A 4 3.47 -2.33 -12.04
CA LEU A 4 3.72 -3.58 -11.31
C LEU A 4 2.73 -4.63 -11.80
N LYS A 5 3.23 -5.55 -12.61
CA LYS A 5 2.43 -6.66 -13.08
C LYS A 5 2.15 -7.49 -11.83
N LEU A 6 0.92 -7.46 -11.33
CA LEU A 6 0.54 -8.40 -10.28
C LEU A 6 0.94 -9.78 -10.81
N PRO A 7 1.54 -10.66 -9.98
CA PRO A 7 2.02 -11.96 -10.47
C PRO A 7 0.89 -12.81 -11.07
N TYR A 8 -0.37 -12.41 -10.84
CA TYR A 8 -1.62 -12.97 -11.32
C TYR A 8 -2.42 -12.01 -12.22
N GLU A 9 -1.87 -10.89 -12.71
CA GLU A 9 -2.63 -9.87 -13.47
C GLU A 9 -3.22 -10.43 -14.76
N ASN A 10 -2.43 -11.23 -15.48
CA ASN A 10 -2.86 -11.89 -16.70
C ASN A 10 -4.02 -12.85 -16.41
N GLU A 11 -3.87 -13.65 -15.34
CA GLU A 11 -4.85 -14.64 -14.91
C GLU A 11 -6.14 -13.98 -14.42
N LEU A 12 -6.03 -12.85 -13.70
CA LEU A 12 -7.17 -12.04 -13.28
C LEU A 12 -7.91 -11.44 -14.49
N TYR A 13 -7.17 -10.98 -15.50
CA TYR A 13 -7.74 -10.47 -16.74
C TYR A 13 -8.50 -11.56 -17.52
N GLU A 14 -7.87 -12.72 -17.74
CA GLU A 14 -8.49 -13.83 -18.47
C GLU A 14 -9.68 -14.42 -17.72
N LEU A 15 -9.58 -14.61 -16.40
CA LEU A 15 -10.69 -15.09 -15.58
C LEU A 15 -11.87 -14.12 -15.62
N ARG A 16 -11.61 -12.81 -15.57
CA ARG A 16 -12.66 -11.80 -15.70
C ARG A 16 -13.34 -11.87 -17.06
N LYS A 17 -12.56 -11.97 -18.14
CA LYS A 17 -13.10 -12.09 -19.50
C LYS A 17 -14.02 -13.32 -19.62
N TRP A 18 -13.61 -14.44 -19.03
CA TRP A 18 -14.44 -15.64 -18.94
C TRP A 18 -15.71 -15.40 -18.12
N ILE A 19 -15.62 -14.77 -16.94
CA ILE A 19 -16.78 -14.42 -16.11
C ILE A 19 -17.77 -13.54 -16.88
N ASP A 20 -17.29 -12.48 -17.54
CA ASP A 20 -18.15 -11.53 -18.25
C ASP A 20 -18.87 -12.23 -19.42
N PHE A 21 -18.17 -13.10 -20.15
CA PHE A 21 -18.78 -13.93 -21.20
C PHE A 21 -19.82 -14.90 -20.64
N THR A 22 -19.49 -15.67 -19.59
CA THR A 22 -20.40 -16.63 -18.98
C THR A 22 -21.62 -15.95 -18.40
N ASN A 23 -21.45 -14.81 -17.71
CA ASN A 23 -22.54 -14.03 -17.12
C ASN A 23 -23.50 -13.49 -18.18
N ALA A 24 -23.01 -13.07 -19.35
CA ALA A 24 -23.85 -12.62 -20.47
C ALA A 24 -24.66 -13.76 -21.10
N ASN A 25 -24.22 -15.01 -20.94
CA ASN A 25 -24.83 -16.18 -21.56
C ASN A 25 -25.54 -17.11 -20.55
N LEU A 26 -25.73 -16.69 -19.30
CA LEU A 26 -26.35 -17.51 -18.23
C LEU A 26 -27.74 -18.07 -18.58
N HIS A 27 -28.49 -17.39 -19.46
CA HIS A 27 -29.80 -17.84 -19.91
C HIS A 27 -29.75 -19.01 -20.90
N MET A 28 -28.59 -19.25 -21.51
CA MET A 28 -28.34 -20.41 -22.37
C MET A 28 -27.65 -21.47 -21.51
N GLN A 29 -28.30 -22.61 -21.28
CA GLN A 29 -27.64 -23.75 -20.65
C GLN A 29 -26.64 -24.36 -21.64
N PHE A 30 -25.44 -23.78 -21.72
CA PHE A 30 -24.36 -24.32 -22.53
C PHE A 30 -23.44 -25.21 -21.69
N LEU A 31 -22.93 -26.26 -22.32
CA LEU A 31 -22.05 -27.23 -21.68
C LEU A 31 -20.60 -26.71 -21.70
N HIS A 32 -19.89 -26.90 -20.59
CA HIS A 32 -18.50 -26.51 -20.48
C HIS A 32 -17.56 -27.65 -20.88
N THR A 33 -16.43 -27.30 -21.51
CA THR A 33 -15.44 -28.29 -21.94
C THR A 33 -14.40 -28.56 -20.85
N PRO A 34 -13.81 -29.77 -20.77
CA PRO A 34 -12.74 -30.06 -19.82
C PRO A 34 -11.53 -29.12 -19.92
N GLN A 35 -11.18 -28.69 -21.15
CA GLN A 35 -10.07 -27.77 -21.40
C GLN A 35 -10.32 -26.37 -20.83
N GLU A 36 -11.55 -25.87 -20.98
CA GLU A 36 -11.99 -24.60 -20.40
C GLU A 36 -11.92 -24.65 -18.87
N ILE A 37 -12.45 -25.71 -18.26
CA ILE A 37 -12.44 -25.92 -16.81
C ILE A 37 -11.02 -25.93 -16.26
N GLN A 38 -10.10 -26.61 -16.94
CA GLN A 38 -8.70 -26.65 -16.54
C GLN A 38 -8.07 -25.25 -16.53
N ARG A 39 -8.38 -24.41 -17.53
CA ARG A 39 -7.88 -23.02 -17.58
C ARG A 39 -8.47 -22.16 -16.45
N VAL A 40 -9.77 -22.28 -16.20
CA VAL A 40 -10.43 -21.56 -15.09
C VAL A 40 -9.78 -21.92 -13.76
N TYR A 41 -9.52 -23.20 -13.50
CA TYR A 41 -8.81 -23.64 -12.29
C TYR A 41 -7.38 -23.12 -12.22
N GLN A 42 -6.65 -23.07 -13.34
CA GLN A 42 -5.30 -22.50 -13.36
C GLN A 42 -5.31 -21.02 -12.98
N TRP A 43 -6.25 -20.24 -13.54
CA TRP A 43 -6.38 -18.82 -13.22
C TRP A 43 -6.75 -18.59 -11.76
N ILE A 44 -7.77 -19.31 -11.25
CA ILE A 44 -8.17 -19.22 -9.84
C ILE A 44 -6.99 -19.55 -8.92
N ASN A 45 -6.25 -20.63 -9.19
CA ASN A 45 -5.11 -21.01 -8.37
C ASN A 45 -3.96 -20.00 -8.39
N ALA A 46 -3.69 -19.37 -9.54
CA ALA A 46 -2.69 -18.31 -9.65
C ALA A 46 -3.09 -17.08 -8.84
N ILE A 47 -4.35 -16.65 -8.95
CA ILE A 47 -4.92 -15.54 -8.18
C ILE A 47 -4.87 -15.86 -6.69
N THR A 48 -5.32 -17.04 -6.26
CA THR A 48 -5.27 -17.51 -4.87
C THR A 48 -3.89 -17.37 -4.24
N ARG A 49 -2.84 -17.85 -4.93
CA ARG A 49 -1.45 -17.71 -4.45
C ARG A 49 -1.02 -16.25 -4.39
N GLY A 50 -1.41 -15.48 -5.40
CA GLY A 50 -1.03 -14.07 -5.52
C GLY A 50 -1.69 -13.14 -4.50
N ILE A 51 -2.90 -13.49 -4.04
CA ILE A 51 -3.66 -12.70 -3.07
C ILE A 51 -3.47 -13.17 -1.63
N GLN A 52 -2.64 -14.19 -1.37
CA GLN A 52 -2.58 -14.86 -0.06
C GLN A 52 -2.26 -13.90 1.11
N ALA A 53 -1.38 -12.92 0.88
CA ALA A 53 -1.03 -11.92 1.89
C ALA A 53 -2.06 -10.78 1.96
N ASP A 54 -2.59 -10.36 0.82
CA ASP A 54 -3.45 -9.19 0.70
C ASP A 54 -4.92 -9.52 1.09
N TYR A 55 -5.42 -10.71 0.74
CA TYR A 55 -6.80 -11.17 0.99
C TYR A 55 -6.84 -12.62 1.49
N PRO A 56 -6.41 -12.88 2.74
CA PRO A 56 -6.34 -14.23 3.28
C PRO A 56 -7.71 -14.93 3.30
N PHE A 57 -8.80 -14.18 3.53
CA PHE A 57 -10.16 -14.71 3.41
C PHE A 57 -10.41 -15.27 2.01
N TYR A 58 -10.29 -14.45 0.95
CA TYR A 58 -10.51 -14.93 -0.42
C TYR A 58 -9.51 -15.99 -0.87
N ALA A 59 -8.27 -15.96 -0.40
CA ALA A 59 -7.27 -16.99 -0.69
C ALA A 59 -7.70 -18.37 -0.16
N THR A 60 -8.44 -18.42 0.95
CA THR A 60 -9.01 -19.68 1.46
C THR A 60 -10.35 -20.03 0.84
N THR A 61 -11.14 -19.04 0.43
CA THR A 61 -12.47 -19.26 -0.19
C THR A 61 -12.39 -19.69 -1.65
N LEU A 62 -11.49 -19.10 -2.46
CA LEU A 62 -11.40 -19.35 -3.90
C LEU A 62 -11.19 -20.83 -4.28
N PRO A 63 -10.33 -21.61 -3.58
CA PRO A 63 -10.23 -23.05 -3.81
C PRO A 63 -11.53 -23.81 -3.54
N CYS A 64 -12.26 -23.43 -2.49
CA CYS A 64 -13.56 -24.03 -2.17
C CYS A 64 -14.59 -23.73 -3.28
N VAL A 65 -14.64 -22.48 -3.75
CA VAL A 65 -15.49 -22.07 -4.87
C VAL A 65 -15.14 -22.85 -6.13
N ALA A 66 -13.85 -22.97 -6.46
CA ALA A 66 -13.38 -23.74 -7.62
C ALA A 66 -13.86 -25.20 -7.56
N ASN A 67 -13.75 -25.86 -6.40
CA ASN A 67 -14.13 -27.26 -6.25
C ASN A 67 -15.61 -27.56 -6.55
N ILE A 68 -16.50 -26.58 -6.37
CA ILE A 68 -17.94 -26.74 -6.60
C ILE A 68 -18.46 -25.94 -7.80
N LEU A 69 -17.57 -25.26 -8.53
CA LEU A 69 -17.93 -24.35 -9.63
C LEU A 69 -18.55 -25.09 -10.81
N PHE A 70 -18.04 -26.29 -11.10
CA PHE A 70 -18.52 -27.15 -12.18
C PHE A 70 -19.06 -28.46 -11.61
N GLN A 71 -20.21 -28.89 -12.09
CA GLN A 71 -20.89 -30.12 -11.69
C GLN A 71 -21.08 -31.02 -12.91
N GLN A 72 -20.80 -32.31 -12.77
CA GLN A 72 -20.99 -33.29 -13.84
C GLN A 72 -22.20 -34.17 -13.53
N ASN A 73 -23.07 -34.38 -14.52
CA ASN A 73 -24.19 -35.31 -14.38
C ASN A 73 -23.78 -36.76 -14.72
N GLU A 74 -24.70 -37.71 -14.53
CA GLU A 74 -24.46 -39.14 -14.78
C GLU A 74 -24.08 -39.47 -16.23
N VAL A 75 -24.47 -38.62 -17.19
CA VAL A 75 -24.21 -38.78 -18.63
C VAL A 75 -22.93 -38.05 -19.06
N GLY A 76 -22.19 -37.49 -18.11
CA GLY A 76 -20.91 -36.85 -18.32
C GLY A 76 -20.97 -35.39 -18.77
N ALA A 77 -22.16 -34.79 -18.88
CA ALA A 77 -22.34 -33.38 -19.21
C ALA A 77 -21.99 -32.48 -18.02
N ILE A 78 -21.31 -31.37 -18.29
CA ILE A 78 -20.78 -30.48 -17.25
C ILE A 78 -21.54 -29.15 -17.26
N PHE A 79 -22.01 -28.77 -16.07
CA PHE A 79 -22.82 -27.58 -15.81
C PHE A 79 -22.12 -26.65 -14.84
N LEU A 80 -22.42 -25.36 -14.96
CA LEU A 80 -21.99 -24.34 -14.02
C LEU A 80 -22.91 -24.32 -12.79
N ASN A 81 -22.34 -24.26 -11.60
CA ASN A 81 -23.07 -24.00 -10.38
C ASN A 81 -23.31 -22.48 -10.22
N PRO A 82 -24.56 -21.97 -10.32
CA PRO A 82 -24.82 -20.53 -10.31
C PRO A 82 -24.45 -19.85 -8.99
N ALA A 83 -24.56 -20.55 -7.86
CA ALA A 83 -24.21 -20.00 -6.54
C ALA A 83 -22.69 -19.79 -6.42
N ALA A 84 -21.92 -20.84 -6.73
CA ALA A 84 -20.45 -20.76 -6.74
C ALA A 84 -19.93 -19.74 -7.76
N PHE A 85 -20.58 -19.66 -8.93
CA PHE A 85 -20.27 -18.64 -9.93
C PHE A 85 -20.53 -17.22 -9.43
N GLY A 86 -21.65 -17.00 -8.73
CA GLY A 86 -21.96 -15.71 -8.09
C GLY A 86 -20.91 -15.30 -7.07
N GLU A 87 -20.46 -16.22 -6.22
CA GLU A 87 -19.36 -15.99 -5.28
C GLU A 87 -18.06 -15.60 -6.01
N LEU A 88 -17.70 -16.37 -7.05
CA LEU A 88 -16.52 -16.09 -7.87
C LEU A 88 -16.59 -14.69 -8.50
N VAL A 89 -17.75 -14.31 -9.05
CA VAL A 89 -17.97 -12.99 -9.66
C VAL A 89 -17.72 -11.87 -8.66
N VAL A 90 -18.28 -11.96 -7.45
CA VAL A 90 -18.12 -10.93 -6.41
C VAL A 90 -16.66 -10.83 -5.97
N ILE A 91 -16.01 -11.97 -5.69
CA ILE A 91 -14.61 -12.01 -5.27
C ILE A 91 -13.70 -11.39 -6.33
N VAL A 92 -13.81 -11.82 -7.60
CA VAL A 92 -12.97 -11.33 -8.69
C VAL A 92 -13.20 -9.84 -8.96
N ARG A 93 -14.45 -9.37 -8.89
CA ARG A 93 -14.77 -7.94 -9.03
C ARG A 93 -14.18 -7.12 -7.88
N HIS A 94 -14.24 -7.61 -6.64
CA HIS A 94 -13.67 -6.91 -5.49
C HIS A 94 -12.14 -6.86 -5.53
N ILE A 95 -11.46 -7.98 -5.79
CA ILE A 95 -9.99 -8.03 -5.95
C ILE A 95 -9.53 -7.03 -7.01
N LYS A 96 -10.30 -6.87 -8.09
CA LYS A 96 -10.02 -5.89 -9.14
C LYS A 96 -10.30 -4.44 -8.72
N ALA A 97 -11.33 -4.20 -7.92
CA ALA A 97 -11.77 -2.85 -7.56
C ALA A 97 -10.98 -2.25 -6.39
N GLU A 98 -10.60 -3.07 -5.40
CA GLU A 98 -9.95 -2.60 -4.17
C GLU A 98 -8.68 -3.36 -3.86
N PRO A 99 -7.58 -3.27 -4.64
CA PRO A 99 -6.29 -3.80 -4.22
C PRO A 99 -6.00 -3.32 -2.79
N VAL A 100 -5.76 -4.20 -1.81
CA VAL A 100 -5.56 -3.87 -0.37
C VAL A 100 -4.54 -2.75 -0.12
N VAL A 101 -3.63 -2.56 -1.07
CA VAL A 101 -2.77 -1.39 -1.20
C VAL A 101 -3.52 -0.06 -1.06
N VAL A 102 -4.80 0.04 -1.45
CA VAL A 102 -5.61 1.26 -1.47
C VAL A 102 -6.17 1.62 -0.09
N GLN A 103 -6.52 0.64 0.74
CA GLN A 103 -7.27 0.90 1.98
C GLN A 103 -6.42 1.63 3.03
N PHE A 104 -5.11 1.34 3.16
CA PHE A 104 -4.32 2.05 4.17
C PHE A 104 -4.06 3.52 3.83
N TRP A 105 -4.21 3.95 2.55
CA TRP A 105 -3.98 5.34 2.17
C TRP A 105 -4.97 6.32 2.77
N SER A 106 -6.15 5.88 3.24
CA SER A 106 -7.06 6.75 3.99
C SER A 106 -6.46 7.19 5.34
N GLU A 107 -5.56 6.39 5.89
CA GLU A 107 -4.90 6.64 7.18
C GLU A 107 -3.54 7.34 7.01
N ILE A 108 -3.05 7.49 5.77
CA ILE A 108 -1.78 8.15 5.48
C ILE A 108 -1.97 9.67 5.39
N HIS A 109 -1.03 10.42 5.98
CA HIS A 109 -1.01 11.87 5.98
C HIS A 109 -1.14 12.43 4.55
N PRO A 110 -2.06 13.39 4.28
CA PRO A 110 -2.39 13.83 2.92
C PRO A 110 -1.19 14.27 2.05
N ARG A 111 -0.20 14.96 2.64
CA ARG A 111 1.02 15.33 1.91
C ARG A 111 1.83 14.13 1.43
N ILE A 112 1.88 13.05 2.23
CA ILE A 112 2.56 11.81 1.85
C ILE A 112 1.77 11.08 0.77
N VAL A 113 0.43 11.03 0.88
CA VAL A 113 -0.45 10.49 -0.17
C VAL A 113 -0.15 11.15 -1.52
N ASN A 114 -0.10 12.49 -1.55
CA ASN A 114 0.07 13.28 -2.76
C ASN A 114 1.39 13.00 -3.50
N VAL A 115 2.47 12.65 -2.78
CA VAL A 115 3.78 12.44 -3.39
C VAL A 115 4.09 10.97 -3.65
N SER A 116 3.50 10.05 -2.90
CA SER A 116 3.91 8.63 -2.90
C SER A 116 2.87 7.65 -3.46
N ARG A 117 1.57 7.96 -3.41
CA ARG A 117 0.51 6.98 -3.70
C ARG A 117 0.59 6.41 -5.11
N GLU A 118 0.62 7.28 -6.13
CA GLU A 118 0.63 6.83 -7.53
C GLU A 118 1.87 5.99 -7.82
N LEU A 119 3.05 6.43 -7.37
CA LEU A 119 4.29 5.67 -7.54
C LEU A 119 4.21 4.29 -6.89
N PHE A 120 3.68 4.19 -5.67
CA PHE A 120 3.59 2.92 -4.97
C PHE A 120 2.61 1.97 -5.68
N VAL A 121 1.46 2.49 -6.11
CA VAL A 121 0.44 1.74 -6.87
C VAL A 121 0.99 1.27 -8.22
N ASP A 122 1.76 2.11 -8.89
CA ASP A 122 2.42 1.80 -10.18
C ASP A 122 3.62 0.86 -10.02
N GLY A 123 4.03 0.58 -8.78
CA GLY A 123 5.11 -0.34 -8.45
C GLY A 123 6.49 0.24 -8.31
N HIS A 124 6.60 1.55 -8.42
CA HIS A 124 7.82 2.31 -8.17
C HIS A 124 8.04 2.46 -6.66
N CYS A 125 8.17 1.32 -5.95
CA CYS A 125 8.23 1.24 -4.49
C CYS A 125 9.39 2.08 -3.92
N SER A 126 10.59 1.96 -4.50
CA SER A 126 11.73 2.78 -4.09
C SER A 126 11.45 4.27 -4.20
N ALA A 127 10.97 4.71 -5.36
CA ALA A 127 10.70 6.12 -5.60
C ALA A 127 9.58 6.66 -4.71
N ALA A 128 8.57 5.84 -4.41
CA ALA A 128 7.48 6.20 -3.50
C ALA A 128 8.00 6.45 -2.09
N ALA A 129 8.86 5.56 -1.58
CA ALA A 129 9.49 5.71 -0.27
C ALA A 129 10.41 6.93 -0.21
N GLU A 130 11.29 7.10 -1.20
CA GLU A 130 12.20 8.26 -1.29
C GLU A 130 11.44 9.59 -1.31
N LYS A 131 10.34 9.68 -2.08
CA LYS A 131 9.50 10.88 -2.09
C LYS A 131 8.82 11.14 -0.74
N ALA A 132 8.37 10.10 -0.04
CA ALA A 132 7.80 10.26 1.30
C ALA A 132 8.81 10.88 2.27
N ILE A 133 10.04 10.36 2.31
CA ILE A 133 11.08 10.87 3.21
C ILE A 133 11.50 12.30 2.83
N LYS A 134 11.61 12.59 1.53
CA LYS A 134 11.91 13.95 1.04
C LYS A 134 10.81 14.96 1.40
N GLU A 135 9.55 14.53 1.43
CA GLU A 135 8.43 15.37 1.82
C GLU A 135 8.48 15.71 3.31
N VAL A 136 8.90 14.76 4.17
CA VAL A 136 9.17 15.02 5.59
C VAL A 136 10.29 16.05 5.76
N GLU A 137 11.39 15.92 5.01
CA GLU A 137 12.47 16.91 5.00
C GLU A 137 11.95 18.31 4.63
N SER A 138 11.13 18.38 3.58
CA SER A 138 10.56 19.64 3.08
C SER A 138 9.66 20.29 4.15
N ARG A 139 8.77 19.52 4.78
CA ARG A 139 7.91 20.02 5.88
C ARG A 139 8.73 20.52 7.08
N LEU A 140 9.82 19.84 7.45
CA LEU A 140 10.71 20.30 8.54
C LEU A 140 11.29 21.68 8.24
N ARG A 141 11.75 21.90 7.01
CA ARG A 141 12.33 23.20 6.58
C ARG A 141 11.28 24.31 6.55
N GLU A 142 10.07 23.99 6.10
CA GLU A 142 8.91 24.90 6.18
C GLU A 142 8.59 25.25 7.64
N LYS A 143 8.49 24.25 8.53
CA LYS A 143 8.21 24.45 9.97
C LYS A 143 9.27 25.32 10.64
N PHE A 144 10.54 25.15 10.27
CA PHE A 144 11.61 26.04 10.73
C PHE A 144 11.39 27.48 10.30
N SER A 145 11.03 27.69 9.04
CA SER A 145 10.79 29.03 8.48
C SER A 145 9.58 29.70 9.13
N GLU A 146 8.53 28.93 9.42
CA GLU A 146 7.33 29.39 10.16
C GLU A 146 7.69 29.87 11.58
N LEU A 147 8.58 29.17 12.28
CA LEU A 147 8.86 29.41 13.72
C LEU A 147 10.07 30.31 13.98
N LYS A 148 10.94 30.50 12.99
CA LYS A 148 12.09 31.40 13.06
C LYS A 148 12.11 32.34 11.86
N PRO A 149 11.12 33.24 11.75
CA PRO A 149 11.07 34.18 10.64
C PRO A 149 12.34 35.05 10.61
N GLY A 150 12.93 35.21 9.42
CA GLY A 150 14.16 35.99 9.22
C GLY A 150 15.47 35.25 9.50
N ALA A 151 15.44 34.04 10.06
CA ALA A 151 16.62 33.19 10.16
C ALA A 151 16.88 32.46 8.84
N ALA A 152 18.14 32.40 8.40
CA ALA A 152 18.52 31.57 7.27
C ALA A 152 18.30 30.08 7.60
N VAL A 153 17.62 29.35 6.71
CA VAL A 153 17.37 27.92 6.88
C VAL A 153 18.71 27.16 6.79
N PRO A 154 19.09 26.37 7.82
CA PRO A 154 20.30 25.57 7.77
C PRO A 154 20.34 24.61 6.57
N SER A 155 21.51 24.45 5.95
CA SER A 155 21.66 23.54 4.81
C SER A 155 21.56 22.08 5.24
N LYS A 156 22.19 21.70 6.36
CA LYS A 156 22.13 20.35 6.92
C LYS A 156 20.79 20.13 7.62
N ILE A 157 20.11 19.03 7.27
CA ILE A 157 18.80 18.71 7.86
C ILE A 157 18.88 18.44 9.36
N GLY A 158 19.99 17.88 9.86
CA GLY A 158 20.22 17.67 11.29
C GLY A 158 20.18 18.97 12.10
N ASP A 159 20.70 20.07 11.55
CA ASP A 159 20.68 21.38 12.22
C ASP A 159 19.25 21.95 12.28
N VAL A 160 18.43 21.72 11.24
CA VAL A 160 17.01 22.08 11.23
C VAL A 160 16.25 21.30 12.31
N ILE A 161 16.47 19.98 12.38
CA ILE A 161 15.84 19.12 13.39
C ILE A 161 16.25 19.57 14.80
N GLY A 162 17.54 19.76 15.05
CA GLY A 162 18.04 20.24 16.35
C GLY A 162 17.44 21.59 16.74
N ALA A 163 17.35 22.53 15.80
CA ALA A 163 16.77 23.85 16.06
C ALA A 163 15.27 23.81 16.38
N LEU A 164 14.52 22.84 15.85
CA LEU A 164 13.09 22.65 16.10
C LEU A 164 12.82 21.83 17.36
N MET A 165 13.54 20.73 17.54
CA MET A 165 13.12 19.60 18.40
C MET A 165 14.03 19.31 19.59
N SER A 166 15.21 19.93 19.68
CA SER A 166 16.03 19.86 20.90
C SER A 166 15.25 20.30 22.14
N GLU A 167 15.79 20.06 23.34
CA GLU A 167 15.14 20.43 24.61
C GLU A 167 14.63 21.88 24.61
N ASN A 168 15.44 22.81 24.08
CA ASN A 168 15.09 24.23 23.92
C ASN A 168 14.70 24.62 22.49
N GLY A 169 14.40 23.64 21.64
CA GLY A 169 14.01 23.83 20.25
C GLY A 169 12.70 24.63 20.11
N ALA A 170 12.56 25.28 18.95
CA ALA A 170 11.48 26.24 18.69
C ALA A 170 10.09 25.62 18.53
N PHE A 171 9.98 24.33 18.23
CA PHE A 171 8.69 23.66 18.08
C PHE A 171 8.27 22.99 19.38
N LYS A 172 7.24 23.53 20.05
CA LYS A 172 6.69 23.00 21.30
C LYS A 172 5.46 22.14 21.01
N PHE A 173 5.68 20.88 20.61
CA PHE A 173 4.62 19.95 20.19
C PHE A 173 4.14 18.97 21.28
N CYS A 174 4.75 19.01 22.46
CA CYS A 174 4.39 18.21 23.62
C CYS A 174 4.75 18.94 24.91
N ASP A 175 4.05 18.63 26.00
CA ASP A 175 4.40 19.10 27.33
C ASP A 175 5.74 18.50 27.76
N THR A 176 6.68 19.32 28.22
CA THR A 176 8.02 18.93 28.68
C THR A 176 8.24 19.17 30.18
N THR A 177 7.20 19.53 30.93
CA THR A 177 7.28 19.72 32.39
C THR A 177 7.55 18.39 33.11
N THR A 178 7.05 17.28 32.55
CA THR A 178 7.25 15.93 33.08
C THR A 178 8.46 15.23 32.45
N THR A 179 9.04 14.25 33.15
CA THR A 179 10.11 13.39 32.60
C THR A 179 9.64 12.63 31.36
N SER A 180 8.43 12.05 31.41
CA SER A 180 7.84 11.34 30.26
C SER A 180 7.70 12.25 29.02
N GLY A 181 7.28 13.50 29.22
CA GLY A 181 7.20 14.49 28.14
C GLY A 181 8.55 14.84 27.51
N ARG A 182 9.59 15.01 28.33
CA ARG A 182 10.97 15.22 27.83
C ARG A 182 11.50 14.00 27.08
N ASP A 183 11.22 12.80 27.58
CA ASP A 183 11.62 11.54 26.94
C ASP A 183 10.92 11.34 25.60
N TYR A 184 9.60 11.62 25.53
CA TYR A 184 8.85 11.58 24.29
C TYR A 184 9.42 12.55 23.26
N ARG A 185 9.68 13.81 23.64
CA ARG A 185 10.29 14.81 22.75
C ARG A 185 11.61 14.32 22.17
N ARG A 186 12.50 13.83 23.05
CA ARG A 186 13.79 13.28 22.66
C ARG A 186 13.64 12.08 21.73
N GLY A 187 12.72 11.17 22.01
CA GLY A 187 12.41 10.04 21.15
C GLY A 187 11.94 10.46 19.75
N ILE A 188 11.04 11.44 19.66
CA ILE A 188 10.61 12.02 18.39
C ILE A 188 11.80 12.63 17.62
N GLN A 189 12.66 13.40 18.30
CA GLN A 189 13.87 13.93 17.68
C GLN A 189 14.74 12.80 17.11
N SER A 190 15.00 11.74 17.88
CA SER A 190 15.76 10.57 17.42
C SER A 190 15.12 9.88 16.21
N LEU A 191 13.79 9.83 16.11
CA LEU A 191 13.11 9.26 14.94
C LEU A 191 13.32 10.12 13.69
N PHE A 192 13.23 11.45 13.80
CA PHE A 192 13.52 12.35 12.67
C PHE A 192 14.99 12.30 12.25
N GLU A 193 15.93 12.24 13.20
CA GLU A 193 17.35 12.09 12.86
C GLU A 193 17.62 10.73 12.22
N GLY A 194 17.03 9.66 12.78
CA GLY A 194 17.18 8.30 12.29
C GLY A 194 16.65 8.10 10.88
N ILE A 195 15.45 8.61 10.57
CA ILE A 195 14.87 8.47 9.22
C ILE A 195 15.70 9.21 8.16
N MET A 196 16.26 10.38 8.50
CA MET A 196 17.12 11.13 7.59
C MET A 196 18.47 10.44 7.39
N ALA A 197 19.06 9.92 8.47
CA ALA A 197 20.33 9.22 8.42
C ALA A 197 20.24 7.88 7.67
N ALA A 198 19.16 7.11 7.89
CA ALA A 198 19.01 5.78 7.34
C ALA A 198 18.53 5.77 5.88
N TYR A 199 17.67 6.70 5.49
CA TYR A 199 17.01 6.64 4.18
C TYR A 199 17.34 7.85 3.29
N ARG A 200 17.22 9.08 3.83
CA ARG A 200 17.39 10.29 3.00
C ARG A 200 18.83 10.50 2.55
N ASN A 201 19.78 10.35 3.47
CA ASN A 201 21.20 10.58 3.20
C ASN A 201 21.75 9.52 2.23
N PRO A 202 21.50 8.20 2.41
CA PRO A 202 22.00 7.21 1.47
C PRO A 202 21.36 7.35 0.08
N ALA A 203 20.06 7.69 -0.01
CA ALA A 203 19.38 7.93 -1.28
C ALA A 203 19.91 9.17 -2.04
N ALA A 204 20.60 10.10 -1.36
CA ALA A 204 21.29 11.22 -2.02
C ALA A 204 22.60 10.80 -2.73
N HIS A 205 23.13 9.61 -2.41
CA HIS A 205 24.43 9.14 -2.86
C HIS A 205 24.35 7.83 -3.67
N ALA A 206 23.25 7.11 -3.58
CA ALA A 206 23.02 5.85 -4.31
C ALA A 206 21.52 5.65 -4.58
N ASN A 207 21.20 4.89 -5.64
CA ASN A 207 19.83 4.47 -5.93
C ASN A 207 19.49 3.24 -5.08
N LEU A 208 18.61 3.40 -4.11
CA LEU A 208 18.23 2.33 -3.19
C LEU A 208 17.08 1.49 -3.76
N GLN A 209 17.16 0.18 -3.58
CA GLN A 209 16.09 -0.74 -3.97
C GLN A 209 15.33 -1.16 -2.72
N TYR A 210 14.02 -0.93 -2.73
CA TYR A 210 13.12 -1.31 -1.64
C TYR A 210 12.03 -2.21 -2.18
N GLU A 211 11.76 -3.29 -1.45
CA GLU A 211 10.59 -4.11 -1.69
C GLU A 211 9.31 -3.36 -1.29
N LYS A 212 8.16 -3.84 -1.79
CA LYS A 212 6.84 -3.27 -1.49
C LYS A 212 6.60 -3.12 0.01
N ARG A 213 6.99 -4.12 0.80
CA ARG A 213 6.87 -4.11 2.26
C ARG A 213 7.71 -2.98 2.88
N GLU A 214 8.99 -2.90 2.54
CA GLU A 214 9.91 -1.90 3.10
C GLU A 214 9.47 -0.47 2.73
N ALA A 215 9.03 -0.26 1.49
CA ALA A 215 8.49 1.02 1.06
C ALA A 215 7.23 1.40 1.84
N MET A 216 6.33 0.45 2.10
CA MET A 216 5.14 0.68 2.92
C MET A 216 5.52 1.07 4.36
N GLU A 217 6.45 0.36 4.99
CA GLU A 217 6.94 0.68 6.34
C GLU A 217 7.52 2.11 6.40
N GLN A 218 8.32 2.52 5.41
CA GLN A 218 8.86 3.87 5.32
C GLN A 218 7.78 4.94 5.10
N ILE A 219 6.79 4.68 4.23
CA ILE A 219 5.65 5.58 3.99
C ILE A 219 4.81 5.76 5.27
N MET A 220 4.56 4.69 6.01
CA MET A 220 3.82 4.73 7.28
C MET A 220 4.60 5.54 8.34
N LEU A 221 5.91 5.32 8.46
CA LEU A 221 6.74 6.08 9.39
C LEU A 221 6.79 7.57 9.01
N ALA A 222 6.96 7.90 7.72
CA ALA A 222 6.92 9.28 7.23
C ALA A 222 5.57 9.94 7.56
N SER A 223 4.46 9.24 7.36
CA SER A 223 3.11 9.68 7.72
C SER A 223 2.99 10.01 9.21
N GLN A 224 3.45 9.11 10.08
CA GLN A 224 3.44 9.31 11.52
C GLN A 224 4.20 10.58 11.93
N LEU A 225 5.37 10.81 11.33
CA LEU A 225 6.19 11.99 11.59
C LEU A 225 5.55 13.28 11.07
N MET A 226 4.84 13.24 9.92
CA MET A 226 4.10 14.40 9.43
C MET A 226 3.01 14.84 10.40
N TYR A 227 2.25 13.90 10.97
CA TYR A 227 1.25 14.22 11.99
C TYR A 227 1.86 14.83 13.26
N VAL A 228 3.11 14.53 13.59
CA VAL A 228 3.83 15.23 14.67
C VAL A 228 4.08 16.69 14.30
N LEU A 229 4.44 16.99 13.04
CA LEU A 229 4.68 18.37 12.56
C LEU A 229 3.40 19.21 12.46
N ASP A 230 2.25 18.55 12.36
CA ASP A 230 0.93 19.20 12.34
C ASP A 230 0.38 19.50 13.73
N LYS A 231 0.98 18.96 14.80
CA LYS A 231 0.57 19.28 16.16
C LYS A 231 0.63 20.80 16.39
N PRO A 232 -0.37 21.37 17.09
CA PRO A 232 -0.36 22.77 17.47
C PRO A 232 0.81 23.05 18.42
N GLN A 233 1.22 24.32 18.48
CA GLN A 233 2.15 24.79 19.51
C GLN A 233 1.44 24.78 20.86
N LEU A 234 2.12 24.26 21.88
CA LEU A 234 1.73 24.34 23.28
C LEU A 234 2.36 25.56 23.96
#